data_AF-A0A561TJV5-F1
#
_entry.id   AF-A0A561TJV5-F1
#
_cell.length_a   1.000
_cell.length_b   1.000
_cell.length_c   1.000
_cell.angle_alpha   90.00
_cell.angle_beta   90.00
_cell.angle_gamma   90.00
#
_symmetry.space_group_name_H-M   'P 1'
#
loop_
_entity.id
_entity.type
_entity.pdbx_description
1 polymer ?
#
loop_
_entity_poly.entity_id
_entity_poly.type
_entity_poly.pdbx_seq_one_letter_code
_entity_poly.pdbx_strand_id
1 'polypeptide(L)'
;MTGWDISPSGVQHVLTQTAKAAEGLSDTGKALQETMPSAAKSAGTIQQGGVEKSGVQGPVAAALGEFFTAYQEKLMYVAVRTSNSLNGAATATNAYVKGDLDMAAQAQANALKEPKIDLPGAGGQGGQ
;
A
#
# COMPACT_ATOMS: atom_id res chain seq x y z
N MET A 1 -0.78 32.88 19.36
CA MET A 1 -1.07 32.67 17.93
C MET A 1 -1.15 31.17 17.73
N THR A 2 -2.28 30.67 17.25
CA THR A 2 -2.42 29.25 16.93
C THR A 2 -1.56 29.02 15.69
N GLY A 3 -0.56 28.13 15.74
CA GLY A 3 0.39 27.91 14.63
C GLY A 3 -0.22 27.33 13.34
N TRP A 4 -1.54 27.29 13.27
CA TRP A 4 -2.33 26.80 12.16
C TRP A 4 -2.88 27.99 11.38
N ASP A 5 -2.31 28.21 10.20
CA ASP A 5 -2.84 29.11 9.17
C ASP A 5 -3.00 28.29 7.90
N ILE A 6 -4.08 27.52 7.84
CA ILE A 6 -4.38 26.62 6.72
C ILE A 6 -5.56 27.15 5.92
N SER A 7 -5.49 27.01 4.60
CA SER A 7 -6.62 27.20 3.70
C SER A 7 -7.37 25.88 3.51
N PRO A 8 -8.61 25.72 4.04
CA PRO A 8 -9.34 24.45 3.93
C PRO A 8 -9.58 24.03 2.47
N SER A 9 -9.83 24.99 1.57
CA SER A 9 -10.00 24.73 0.14
C SER A 9 -8.68 24.30 -0.53
N GLY A 10 -7.56 24.89 -0.11
CA GLY A 10 -6.23 24.46 -0.54
C GLY A 10 -5.92 23.02 -0.11
N VAL A 11 -6.23 22.67 1.15
CA VAL A 11 -6.07 21.30 1.65
C VAL A 11 -6.96 20.33 0.89
N GLN A 12 -8.24 20.67 0.67
CA GLN A 12 -9.16 19.83 -0.10
C GLN A 12 -8.65 19.54 -1.52
N HIS A 13 -8.06 20.54 -2.18
CA HIS A 13 -7.45 20.35 -3.50
C HIS A 13 -6.31 19.32 -3.46
N VAL A 14 -5.37 19.47 -2.52
CA VAL A 14 -4.24 18.53 -2.35
C VAL A 14 -4.72 17.12 -2.00
N LEU A 15 -5.72 17.00 -1.11
CA LEU A 15 -6.33 15.73 -0.75
C LEU A 15 -6.94 15.03 -1.96
N THR A 16 -7.66 15.78 -2.81
CA THR A 16 -8.28 15.24 -4.02
C THR A 16 -7.24 14.73 -5.01
N GLN A 17 -6.16 15.49 -5.24
CA GLN A 17 -5.10 15.10 -6.16
C GLN A 17 -4.32 13.89 -5.65
N THR A 18 -4.07 13.83 -4.34
CA THR A 18 -3.38 12.70 -3.70
C THR A 18 -4.25 11.45 -3.70
N ALA A 19 -5.57 11.58 -3.47
CA ALA A 19 -6.51 10.47 -3.55
C ALA A 19 -6.55 9.84 -4.95
N LYS A 20 -6.57 10.66 -6.01
CA LYS A 20 -6.49 10.17 -7.40
C LYS A 20 -5.19 9.39 -7.68
N ALA A 21 -4.06 9.88 -7.17
CA ALA A 21 -2.79 9.16 -7.30
C ALA A 21 -2.81 7.83 -6.53
N ALA A 22 -3.41 7.82 -5.35
CA ALA A 22 -3.58 6.61 -4.54
C ALA A 22 -4.52 5.58 -5.22
N GLU A 23 -5.58 6.03 -5.90
CA GLU A 23 -6.41 5.16 -6.75
C GLU A 23 -5.59 4.52 -7.86
N GLY A 24 -4.78 5.28 -8.61
CA GLY A 24 -3.92 4.73 -9.65
C GLY A 24 -2.92 3.69 -9.13
N LEU A 25 -2.39 3.87 -7.91
CA LEU A 25 -1.54 2.88 -7.26
C LEU A 25 -2.32 1.60 -6.91
N SER A 26 -3.54 1.74 -6.39
CA SER A 26 -4.43 0.61 -6.07
C SER A 26 -4.79 -0.19 -7.32
N ASP A 27 -5.14 0.48 -8.41
CA ASP A 27 -5.50 -0.15 -9.68
C ASP A 27 -4.31 -0.88 -10.31
N THR A 28 -3.13 -0.27 -10.25
CA THR A 28 -1.88 -0.94 -10.70
C THR A 28 -1.58 -2.16 -9.84
N GLY A 29 -1.80 -2.09 -8.51
CA GLY A 29 -1.62 -3.22 -7.60
C GLY A 29 -2.57 -4.39 -7.91
N LYS A 30 -3.84 -4.10 -8.21
CA LYS A 30 -4.81 -5.11 -8.65
C LYS A 30 -4.41 -5.73 -9.99
N ALA A 31 -4.05 -4.89 -10.97
CA ALA A 31 -3.58 -5.36 -12.26
C ALA A 31 -2.35 -6.27 -12.12
N LEU A 32 -1.42 -5.92 -11.23
CA LEU A 32 -0.26 -6.77 -10.91
C LEU A 32 -0.70 -8.12 -10.33
N GLN A 33 -1.60 -8.13 -9.34
CA GLN A 33 -2.13 -9.37 -8.75
C GLN A 33 -2.83 -10.27 -9.78
N GLU A 34 -3.59 -9.68 -10.70
CA GLU A 34 -4.33 -10.42 -11.73
C GLU A 34 -3.40 -10.97 -12.83
N THR A 35 -2.38 -10.20 -13.21
CA THR A 35 -1.49 -10.54 -14.34
C THR A 35 -0.29 -11.40 -13.92
N MET A 36 0.13 -11.39 -12.65
CA MET A 36 1.28 -12.18 -12.20
C MET A 36 1.11 -13.69 -12.40
N PRO A 37 -0.03 -14.32 -12.05
CA PRO A 37 -0.21 -15.76 -12.21
C PRO A 37 -0.18 -16.19 -13.69
N SER A 38 -0.76 -15.38 -14.58
CA SER A 38 -0.77 -15.66 -16.02
C SER A 38 0.62 -15.45 -16.64
N ALA A 39 1.36 -14.42 -16.21
CA ALA A 39 2.75 -14.20 -16.61
C ALA A 39 3.66 -15.35 -16.13
N ALA A 40 3.53 -15.78 -14.88
CA ALA A 40 4.28 -16.90 -14.32
C ALA A 40 4.00 -18.21 -15.06
N LYS A 41 2.72 -18.48 -15.41
CA LYS A 41 2.34 -19.65 -16.21
C LYS A 41 2.91 -19.60 -17.63
N SER A 42 2.98 -18.40 -18.22
CA SER A 42 3.44 -18.19 -19.60
C SER A 42 4.96 -18.13 -19.73
N ALA A 43 5.68 -17.86 -18.64
CA ALA A 43 7.15 -17.76 -18.62
C ALA A 43 7.90 -19.09 -18.89
N GLY A 44 7.15 -20.18 -19.07
CA GLY A 44 7.69 -21.47 -19.47
C GLY A 44 8.27 -22.30 -18.33
N THR A 45 8.55 -23.56 -18.66
CA THR A 45 8.95 -24.67 -17.78
C THR A 45 10.45 -24.94 -17.82
N ILE A 46 11.27 -24.06 -18.44
CA ILE A 46 12.70 -24.33 -18.69
C ILE A 46 13.40 -24.64 -17.37
N GLN A 47 13.67 -25.91 -17.15
CA GLN A 47 14.35 -26.45 -16.00
C GLN A 47 15.84 -26.61 -16.36
N GLN A 48 16.74 -26.27 -15.45
CA GLN A 48 18.17 -26.52 -15.63
C GLN A 48 18.38 -28.04 -15.83
N GLY A 49 18.62 -28.48 -17.07
CA GLY A 49 18.77 -29.91 -17.42
C GLY A 49 17.91 -30.43 -18.58
N GLY A 50 17.02 -29.63 -19.18
CA GLY A 50 16.45 -29.93 -20.51
C GLY A 50 15.39 -31.05 -20.60
N VAL A 51 14.90 -31.60 -19.49
CA VAL A 51 13.83 -32.61 -19.51
C VAL A 51 12.54 -31.99 -18.98
N GLU A 52 11.54 -31.85 -19.86
CA GLU A 52 10.20 -31.40 -19.47
C GLU A 52 9.54 -32.41 -18.55
N LYS A 53 9.63 -32.20 -17.23
CA LYS A 53 8.65 -32.76 -16.29
C LYS A 53 7.48 -31.80 -16.21
N SER A 54 6.37 -32.20 -16.84
CA SER A 54 5.07 -31.53 -16.73
C SER A 54 4.74 -31.27 -15.26
N GLY A 55 4.57 -30.00 -14.87
CA GLY A 55 4.11 -29.61 -13.53
C GLY A 55 5.10 -28.83 -12.65
N VAL A 56 6.33 -28.55 -13.09
CA VAL A 56 7.28 -27.74 -12.30
C VAL A 56 7.39 -26.33 -12.88
N GLN A 57 7.14 -25.31 -12.05
CA GLN A 57 7.34 -23.90 -12.41
C GLN A 57 8.80 -23.64 -12.81
N GLY A 58 9.01 -22.97 -13.94
CA GLY A 58 10.34 -22.55 -14.37
C GLY A 58 10.95 -21.47 -13.47
N PRO A 59 12.26 -21.19 -13.58
CA PRO A 59 12.98 -20.25 -12.72
C PRO A 59 12.42 -18.83 -12.78
N VAL A 60 11.84 -18.42 -13.92
CA VAL A 60 11.18 -17.12 -14.06
C VAL A 60 9.89 -17.04 -13.24
N ALA A 61 9.10 -18.11 -13.21
CA ALA A 61 7.89 -18.18 -12.39
C ALA A 61 8.22 -18.13 -10.89
N ALA A 62 9.29 -18.83 -10.47
CA ALA A 62 9.80 -18.76 -9.10
C ALA A 62 10.27 -17.35 -8.73
N ALA A 63 11.05 -16.70 -9.60
CA ALA A 63 11.52 -15.33 -9.39
C ALA A 63 10.37 -14.31 -9.31
N LEU A 64 9.29 -14.48 -10.09
CA LEU A 64 8.10 -13.65 -10.00
C LEU A 64 7.36 -13.85 -8.66
N GLY A 65 7.30 -15.09 -8.16
CA GLY A 65 6.75 -15.38 -6.83
C GLY A 65 7.55 -14.75 -5.69
N GLU A 66 8.87 -14.84 -5.74
CA GLU A 66 9.76 -14.18 -4.78
C GLU A 66 9.67 -12.65 -4.86
N PHE A 67 9.66 -12.08 -6.09
CA PHE A 67 9.45 -10.66 -6.30
C PHE A 67 8.14 -10.20 -5.68
N PHE A 68 7.04 -10.90 -5.95
CA PHE A 68 5.74 -10.51 -5.41
C PHE A 68 5.76 -10.56 -3.87
N THR A 69 6.30 -11.63 -3.28
CA THR A 69 6.43 -11.77 -1.83
C THR A 69 7.28 -10.65 -1.22
N ALA A 70 8.41 -10.31 -1.83
CA ALA A 70 9.33 -9.28 -1.34
C ALA A 70 8.79 -7.85 -1.47
N TYR A 71 7.89 -7.60 -2.42
CA TYR A 71 7.36 -6.26 -2.70
C TYR A 71 5.94 -6.05 -2.18
N GLN A 72 5.16 -7.10 -1.90
CA GLN A 72 3.79 -6.98 -1.38
C GLN A 72 3.74 -6.16 -0.08
N GLU A 73 4.64 -6.44 0.86
CA GLU A 73 4.71 -5.69 2.13
C GLU A 73 5.01 -4.21 1.89
N LYS A 74 5.95 -3.89 1.00
CA LYS A 74 6.31 -2.51 0.66
C LYS A 74 5.17 -1.77 -0.02
N LEU A 75 4.45 -2.44 -0.93
CA LEU A 75 3.28 -1.87 -1.60
C LEU A 75 2.17 -1.59 -0.59
N MET A 76 1.92 -2.51 0.34
CA MET A 76 0.93 -2.32 1.40
C MET A 76 1.35 -1.23 2.38
N TYR A 77 2.63 -1.15 2.71
CA TYR A 77 3.18 -0.08 3.53
C TYR A 77 2.89 1.30 2.94
N VAL A 78 3.19 1.50 1.65
CA VAL A 78 2.92 2.77 0.95
C VAL A 78 1.43 3.07 0.94
N ALA A 79 0.58 2.08 0.67
CA ALA A 79 -0.88 2.24 0.64
C ALA A 79 -1.44 2.68 2.01
N VAL A 80 -1.07 1.97 3.09
CA VAL A 80 -1.54 2.30 4.44
C VAL A 80 -1.02 3.66 4.88
N ARG A 81 0.26 3.98 4.63
CA ARG A 81 0.83 5.29 4.96
C ARG A 81 0.13 6.43 4.22
N THR A 82 -0.22 6.22 2.95
CA THR A 82 -0.96 7.19 2.13
C THR A 82 -2.36 7.39 2.70
N SER A 83 -3.07 6.30 3.03
CA SER A 83 -4.39 6.35 3.65
C SER A 83 -4.37 7.11 5.00
N ASN A 84 -3.40 6.80 5.87
CA ASN A 84 -3.23 7.49 7.15
C ASN A 84 -2.98 8.99 6.95
N SER A 85 -2.16 9.36 5.98
CA SER A 85 -1.85 10.77 5.67
C SER A 85 -3.08 11.53 5.16
N LEU A 86 -3.84 10.94 4.23
CA LEU A 86 -5.08 11.51 3.70
C LEU A 86 -6.12 11.72 4.79
N ASN A 87 -6.39 10.66 5.57
CA ASN A 87 -7.36 10.70 6.66
C ASN A 87 -6.94 11.69 7.75
N GLY A 88 -5.67 11.66 8.15
CA GLY A 88 -5.12 12.60 9.13
C GLY A 88 -5.29 14.06 8.74
N ALA A 89 -4.91 14.39 7.50
CA ALA A 89 -5.03 15.76 6.99
C ALA A 89 -6.50 16.20 6.83
N ALA A 90 -7.39 15.30 6.40
CA ALA A 90 -8.82 15.58 6.31
C ALA A 90 -9.44 15.80 7.71
N THR A 91 -9.16 14.91 8.66
CA THR A 91 -9.64 15.03 10.05
C THR A 91 -9.08 16.28 10.72
N ALA A 92 -7.78 16.56 10.55
CA ALA A 92 -7.15 17.75 11.12
C ALA A 92 -7.77 19.04 10.57
N THR A 93 -8.02 19.09 9.27
CA THR A 93 -8.66 20.26 8.63
C THR A 93 -10.11 20.43 9.10
N ASN A 94 -10.86 19.34 9.23
CA ASN A 94 -12.22 19.37 9.76
C ASN A 94 -12.27 19.85 11.22
N ALA A 95 -11.30 19.43 12.05
CA ALA A 95 -11.18 19.90 13.42
C ALA A 95 -10.78 21.38 13.49
N TYR A 96 -9.83 21.81 12.66
CA TYR A 96 -9.43 23.21 12.52
C TYR A 96 -10.61 24.11 12.14
N VAL A 97 -11.42 23.72 11.14
CA VAL A 97 -12.63 24.48 10.72
C VAL A 97 -13.65 24.59 11.85
N LYS A 98 -13.72 23.61 12.75
CA LYS A 98 -14.60 23.62 13.94
C LYS A 98 -14.01 24.40 15.11
N GLY A 99 -12.78 24.90 14.99
CA GLY A 99 -12.05 25.59 16.08
C GLY A 99 -11.42 24.66 17.11
N ASP A 100 -11.43 23.34 16.88
CA ASP A 100 -10.86 22.34 17.78
C ASP A 100 -9.40 22.03 17.36
N LEU A 101 -8.49 22.86 17.86
CA LEU A 101 -7.08 22.79 17.48
C LEU A 101 -6.33 21.63 18.15
N ASP A 102 -6.80 21.18 19.31
CA ASP A 102 -6.23 20.03 20.00
C ASP A 102 -6.54 18.75 19.22
N MET A 103 -7.78 18.59 18.76
CA MET A 103 -8.16 17.49 17.88
C MET A 103 -7.43 17.59 16.53
N ALA A 104 -7.21 18.79 16.00
CA ALA A 104 -6.44 18.97 14.77
C ALA A 104 -4.99 18.48 14.92
N ALA A 105 -4.32 18.89 16.01
CA ALA A 105 -2.96 18.45 16.34
C ALA A 105 -2.90 16.93 16.61
N GLN A 106 -3.89 16.38 17.32
CA GLN A 106 -3.96 14.96 17.59
C GLN A 106 -4.16 14.13 16.32
N ALA A 107 -5.02 14.58 15.39
CA ALA A 107 -5.24 13.91 14.11
C ALA A 107 -3.96 13.88 13.27
N GLN A 108 -3.23 15.00 13.21
CA GLN A 108 -1.93 15.05 12.55
C GLN A 108 -0.91 14.12 13.21
N ALA A 109 -0.79 14.15 14.54
CA ALA A 109 0.14 13.28 15.27
C ALA A 109 -0.19 11.79 15.09
N ASN A 110 -1.48 11.44 15.05
CA ASN A 110 -1.90 10.06 14.82
C ASN A 110 -1.57 9.57 13.41
N ALA A 111 -1.65 10.43 12.39
CA ALA A 111 -1.32 10.09 11.02
C ALA A 111 0.19 9.89 10.79
N LEU A 112 1.05 10.46 11.64
CA LEU A 112 2.50 10.27 11.62
C LEU A 112 2.96 8.95 12.26
N LYS A 113 2.06 8.23 12.94
CA LYS A 113 2.40 6.94 13.55
C LYS A 113 2.76 5.91 12.47
N GLU A 114 3.68 5.03 12.81
CA GLU A 114 4.15 3.99 11.90
C GLU A 114 2.97 3.10 11.45
N PRO A 115 2.82 2.89 10.13
CA PRO A 115 1.84 1.96 9.59
C PRO A 115 2.00 0.56 10.18
N LYS A 116 0.90 -0.02 10.66
CA LYS A 116 0.84 -1.44 11.00
C LYS A 116 0.33 -2.19 9.77
N ILE A 117 1.20 -3.02 9.19
CA ILE A 117 0.86 -3.85 8.03
C ILE A 117 0.53 -5.24 8.53
N ASP A 118 -0.73 -5.64 8.36
CA ASP A 118 -1.14 -7.01 8.59
C ASP A 118 -1.10 -7.74 7.25
N LEU A 119 -0.12 -8.62 7.09
CA LEU A 119 0.05 -9.39 5.86
C LEU A 119 -0.84 -10.63 5.93
N PRO A 120 -1.76 -10.85 4.97
CA PRO A 120 -2.50 -12.11 4.90
C PRO A 120 -1.50 -13.26 4.71
N GLY A 121 -1.44 -14.16 5.72
CA GLY A 121 -0.54 -15.33 5.74
C GLY A 121 0.63 -15.27 6.74
N ALA A 122 0.90 -14.12 7.37
CA ALA A 122 1.99 -13.99 8.35
C ALA A 122 1.65 -14.53 9.76
N GLY A 123 0.43 -15.04 9.97
CA GLY A 123 -0.04 -15.59 11.26
C GLY A 123 0.17 -17.11 11.44
N GLY A 124 0.90 -17.78 10.56
CA GLY A 124 1.12 -19.23 10.62
C GLY A 124 2.35 -19.63 11.45
N GLN A 125 2.11 -20.04 12.70
CA GLN A 125 3.00 -20.82 13.58
C GLN A 125 4.27 -20.15 14.11
N GLY A 126 4.08 -19.35 15.15
CA GLY A 126 4.99 -19.32 16.30
C GLY A 126 4.19 -19.67 17.55
N GLY A 127 4.12 -20.96 17.91
CA GLY A 127 3.35 -21.39 19.08
C GLY A 127 3.49 -22.87 19.41
N GLN A 128 4.41 -23.13 20.34
CA GLN A 128 4.65 -24.34 21.17
C GLN A 128 5.27 -25.56 20.49
#